data_AF-A0A7N2R6T4-F1
#
_entry.id   AF-A0A7N2R6T4-F1
#
_cell.length_a   1.000
_cell.length_b   1.000
_cell.length_c   1.000
_cell.angle_alpha   90.00
_cell.angle_beta   90.00
_cell.angle_gamma   90.00
#
_symmetry.space_group_name_H-M   'P 1'
#
loop_
_entity.id
_entity.type
_entity.pdbx_description
1 polymer ?
#
loop_
_entity_poly.entity_id
_entity_poly.type
_entity_poly.pdbx_seq_one_letter_code
_entity_poly.pdbx_strand_id
1 'polypeptide(L)'
;MDYYNKLVLAPMVRVGTLPLRLLAADYGADITYGEEIIDHKFVKCERRVNEHIGSTDFIEKGTENVVFRTCNEERNRVVFQIGTSDAVRALTAAQMVCKDVAAIDINMGCPKSFSISGGMGAALLTKPELIHDILTTLKRNLDTPVTCKIRLLKSSQDTVELARRIEKTGVSALAVHGR
;
A
#
# COMPACT_ATOMS: atom_id res chain seq x y z
N MET A 1 7.74 -10.69 -6.45
CA MET A 1 8.38 -10.25 -5.20
C MET A 1 8.23 -11.36 -4.17
N ASP A 2 9.31 -11.71 -3.47
CA ASP A 2 9.34 -12.75 -2.45
C ASP A 2 9.38 -12.11 -1.05
N TYR A 3 8.51 -12.57 -0.14
CA TYR A 3 8.37 -12.07 1.23
C TYR A 3 8.99 -12.99 2.29
N TYR A 4 9.55 -14.15 1.92
CA TYR A 4 10.16 -15.07 2.88
C TYR A 4 11.52 -14.57 3.40
N ASN A 5 11.69 -14.58 4.72
CA ASN A 5 12.94 -14.22 5.42
C ASN A 5 13.50 -12.85 5.00
N LYS A 6 12.65 -11.82 4.96
CA LYS A 6 12.99 -10.46 4.53
C LYS A 6 12.99 -9.46 5.69
N LEU A 7 13.90 -8.50 5.63
CA LEU A 7 13.87 -7.27 6.44
C LEU A 7 13.03 -6.22 5.73
N VAL A 8 11.96 -5.77 6.38
CA VAL A 8 10.94 -4.90 5.77
C VAL A 8 10.83 -3.58 6.51
N LEU A 9 11.02 -2.45 5.81
CA LEU A 9 10.66 -1.14 6.32
C LEU A 9 9.13 -0.98 6.29
N ALA A 10 8.52 -0.78 7.45
CA ALA A 10 7.08 -0.63 7.60
C ALA A 10 6.56 0.72 7.03
N PRO A 11 5.28 0.78 6.59
CA PRO A 11 4.69 2.02 6.11
C PRO A 11 4.50 3.03 7.25
N MET A 12 4.99 4.25 7.07
CA MET A 12 4.96 5.29 8.09
C MET A 12 4.66 6.65 7.46
N VAL A 13 3.47 7.20 7.71
CA VAL A 13 3.07 8.53 7.22
C VAL A 13 4.05 9.61 7.71
N ARG A 14 4.42 10.53 6.81
CA ARG A 14 5.48 11.56 6.82
C ARG A 14 6.91 11.05 6.80
N VAL A 15 7.13 9.78 7.07
CA VAL A 15 8.46 9.21 7.34
C VAL A 15 8.93 8.39 6.14
N GLY A 16 8.07 7.53 5.59
CA GLY A 16 8.34 6.63 4.46
C GLY A 16 8.45 7.30 3.08
N THR A 17 9.02 8.50 3.01
CA THR A 17 9.34 9.21 1.75
C THR A 17 10.58 8.58 1.08
N LEU A 18 10.83 8.92 -0.19
CA LEU A 18 11.92 8.34 -0.98
C LEU A 18 13.29 8.31 -0.26
N PRO A 19 13.77 9.41 0.36
CA PRO A 19 15.08 9.40 1.01
C PRO A 19 15.22 8.33 2.11
N LEU A 20 14.20 8.12 2.94
CA LEU A 20 14.26 7.11 3.98
C LEU A 20 14.20 5.70 3.42
N ARG A 21 13.42 5.47 2.36
CA ARG A 21 13.33 4.14 1.73
C ARG A 21 14.65 3.73 1.11
N LEU A 22 15.35 4.66 0.44
CA LEU A 22 16.69 4.43 -0.07
C LEU A 22 17.68 4.18 1.08
N LEU A 23 17.68 5.02 2.10
CA LEU A 23 18.56 4.84 3.26
C LEU A 23 18.33 3.49 3.96
N ALA A 24 17.08 3.07 4.12
CA ALA A 24 16.78 1.77 4.72
C ALA A 24 17.31 0.62 3.85
N ALA A 25 17.24 0.75 2.52
CA ALA A 25 17.81 -0.23 1.59
C ALA A 25 19.34 -0.27 1.70
N ASP A 26 20.00 0.89 1.82
CA ASP A 26 21.45 0.98 2.03
C ASP A 26 21.91 0.24 3.31
N TYR A 27 21.06 0.26 4.34
CA TYR A 27 21.30 -0.47 5.60
C TYR A 27 20.74 -1.90 5.62
N GLY A 28 20.32 -2.44 4.48
CA GLY A 28 19.98 -3.86 4.32
C GLY A 28 18.49 -4.20 4.37
N ALA A 29 17.58 -3.23 4.22
CA ALA A 29 16.17 -3.55 4.02
C ALA A 29 15.94 -4.19 2.63
N ASP A 30 15.38 -5.40 2.63
CA ASP A 30 15.03 -6.12 1.40
C ASP A 30 13.80 -5.53 0.71
N ILE A 31 12.88 -4.95 1.49
CA ILE A 31 11.57 -4.44 1.06
C ILE A 31 11.30 -3.10 1.77
N THR A 32 10.83 -2.10 1.03
CA THR A 32 10.52 -0.78 1.60
C THR A 32 9.09 -0.36 1.31
N TYR A 33 8.29 -0.14 2.35
CA TYR A 33 6.95 0.42 2.16
C TYR A 33 7.01 1.95 2.12
N GLY A 34 6.23 2.54 1.23
CA GLY A 34 5.94 3.97 1.24
C GLY A 34 5.04 4.38 2.40
N GLU A 35 4.72 5.66 2.44
CA GLU A 35 3.64 6.18 3.28
C GLU A 35 2.29 5.60 2.84
N GLU A 36 1.30 5.61 3.74
CA GLU A 36 -0.10 5.40 3.33
C GLU A 36 -0.54 6.59 2.46
N ILE A 37 -0.94 6.31 1.22
CA ILE A 37 -1.46 7.30 0.29
C ILE A 37 -2.95 7.04 0.04
N ILE A 38 -3.77 8.07 0.20
CA ILE A 38 -5.22 7.97 0.05
C ILE A 38 -5.60 7.96 -1.43
N ASP A 39 -6.34 6.93 -1.84
CA ASP A 39 -6.74 6.72 -3.23
C ASP A 39 -7.48 7.93 -3.85
N HIS A 40 -8.37 8.59 -3.10
CA HIS A 40 -9.08 9.81 -3.51
C HIS A 40 -8.15 10.95 -3.92
N LYS A 41 -6.98 11.05 -3.30
CA LYS A 41 -5.96 12.03 -3.66
C LYS A 41 -5.17 11.53 -4.86
N PHE A 42 -4.77 10.25 -4.83
CA PHE A 42 -3.88 9.69 -5.83
C PHE A 42 -4.49 9.60 -7.23
N VAL A 43 -5.79 9.29 -7.36
CA VAL A 43 -6.47 9.26 -8.68
C VAL A 43 -6.53 10.62 -9.38
N LYS A 44 -6.28 11.71 -8.64
CA LYS A 44 -6.19 13.07 -9.18
C LYS A 44 -4.76 13.44 -9.61
N CYS A 45 -3.82 12.50 -9.52
CA CYS A 45 -2.43 12.73 -9.89
C CYS A 45 -2.15 12.38 -11.35
N GLU A 46 -1.01 12.84 -11.84
CA GLU A 46 -0.41 12.40 -13.10
C GLU A 46 1.03 11.94 -12.86
N ARG A 47 1.44 10.93 -13.62
CA ARG A 47 2.80 10.38 -13.59
C ARG A 47 3.70 11.24 -14.49
N ARG A 48 4.76 11.82 -13.92
CA ARG A 48 5.74 12.66 -14.62
C ARG A 48 7.15 12.14 -14.37
N VAL A 49 7.93 11.98 -15.43
CA VAL A 49 9.36 11.67 -15.30
C VAL A 49 10.09 12.97 -15.01
N ASN A 50 10.91 12.96 -13.96
CA ASN A 50 11.75 14.09 -13.57
C ASN A 50 13.21 13.77 -13.87
N GLU A 51 13.65 14.16 -15.06
CA GLU A 51 14.99 13.85 -15.57
C GLU A 51 16.10 14.52 -14.77
N HIS A 52 15.83 15.68 -14.15
CA HIS A 52 16.84 16.43 -13.39
C HIS A 52 17.40 15.65 -12.20
N ILE A 53 16.57 14.84 -11.55
CA ILE A 53 16.94 14.02 -10.38
C ILE A 53 16.74 12.52 -10.61
N GLY A 54 16.40 12.10 -11.83
CA GLY A 54 16.21 10.70 -12.18
C GLY A 54 15.03 10.01 -11.45
N SER A 55 13.96 10.76 -11.13
CA SER A 55 12.79 10.23 -10.42
C SER A 55 11.55 10.11 -11.31
N THR A 56 10.58 9.33 -10.84
CA THR A 56 9.19 9.35 -11.32
C THR A 56 8.31 9.93 -10.23
N ASP A 57 7.60 11.00 -10.56
CA ASP A 57 6.79 11.79 -9.65
C ASP A 57 5.32 11.61 -9.99
N PHE A 58 4.49 11.44 -8.97
CA PHE A 58 3.04 11.45 -9.07
C PHE A 58 2.55 12.76 -8.47
N ILE A 59 2.15 13.69 -9.34
CA ILE A 59 1.87 15.08 -8.99
C ILE A 59 0.37 15.31 -9.07
N GLU A 60 -0.22 15.96 -8.08
CA GLU A 60 -1.64 16.34 -8.15
C GLU A 60 -1.88 17.31 -9.31
N LYS A 61 -2.82 16.97 -10.20
CA LYS A 61 -3.14 17.77 -11.39
C LYS A 61 -3.50 19.21 -11.04
N GLY A 62 -2.91 20.16 -11.77
CA GLY A 62 -3.10 21.59 -11.53
C GLY A 62 -2.29 22.14 -10.36
N THR A 63 -1.35 21.36 -9.81
CA THR A 63 -0.44 21.78 -8.74
C THR A 63 0.98 21.28 -9.02
N GLU A 64 1.95 21.72 -8.23
CA GLU A 64 3.31 21.15 -8.18
C GLU A 64 3.51 20.23 -6.96
N ASN A 65 2.42 19.81 -6.32
CA ASN A 65 2.48 19.00 -5.12
C ASN A 65 2.72 17.52 -5.47
N VAL A 66 3.93 17.04 -5.15
CA VAL A 66 4.33 15.64 -5.33
C VAL A 66 3.71 14.78 -4.23
N VAL A 67 2.80 13.88 -4.61
CA VAL A 67 2.10 12.97 -3.68
C VAL A 67 2.90 11.68 -3.46
N PHE A 68 3.57 11.20 -4.50
CA PHE A 68 4.49 10.07 -4.41
C PHE A 68 5.67 10.32 -5.34
N ARG A 69 6.87 9.95 -4.87
CA ARG A 69 8.09 9.97 -5.67
C ARG A 69 8.79 8.64 -5.49
N THR A 70 9.24 8.07 -6.60
CA THR A 70 10.04 6.84 -6.68
C THR A 70 11.17 7.03 -7.68
N CYS A 71 12.12 6.10 -7.72
CA CYS A 71 13.19 6.08 -8.71
C CYS A 71 13.46 4.63 -9.18
N ASN A 72 14.24 4.48 -10.24
CA ASN A 72 14.53 3.17 -10.80
C ASN A 72 15.28 2.25 -9.81
N GLU A 73 16.06 2.82 -8.88
CA GLU A 73 16.85 2.07 -7.89
C GLU A 73 16.00 1.26 -6.91
N GLU A 74 14.86 1.78 -6.48
CA GLU A 74 13.95 1.07 -5.56
C GLU A 74 12.80 0.35 -6.27
N ARG A 75 12.69 0.43 -7.61
CA ARG A 75 11.55 -0.08 -8.38
C ARG A 75 11.18 -1.53 -8.08
N ASN A 76 12.17 -2.38 -7.83
CA ASN A 76 11.99 -3.81 -7.51
C ASN A 76 11.85 -4.10 -6.01
N ARG A 77 11.80 -3.06 -5.17
CA ARG A 77 11.78 -3.13 -3.70
C ARG A 77 10.59 -2.39 -3.07
N VAL A 78 10.18 -1.27 -3.66
CA VAL A 78 9.20 -0.38 -3.06
C VAL A 78 7.78 -0.95 -3.15
N VAL A 79 7.06 -0.90 -2.04
CA VAL A 79 5.65 -1.28 -1.95
C VAL A 79 4.80 -0.02 -1.75
N PHE A 80 3.81 0.17 -2.62
CA PHE A 80 2.90 1.31 -2.57
C PHE A 80 1.68 0.96 -1.72
N GLN A 81 1.55 1.59 -0.55
CA GLN A 81 0.42 1.36 0.35
C GLN A 81 -0.73 2.33 0.09
N ILE A 82 -1.91 1.79 -0.17
CA ILE A 82 -3.14 2.52 -0.45
C ILE A 82 -4.07 2.51 0.78
N GLY A 83 -4.52 3.69 1.18
CA GLY A 83 -5.71 3.86 2.00
C GLY A 83 -6.93 3.97 1.10
N THR A 84 -7.87 3.02 1.23
CA THR A 84 -9.07 2.94 0.37
C THR A 84 -10.26 2.32 1.12
N SER A 85 -11.45 2.54 0.60
CA SER A 85 -12.71 1.92 1.00
C SER A 85 -13.56 1.52 -0.21
N ASP A 86 -12.94 1.40 -1.38
CA ASP A 86 -13.62 1.20 -2.67
C ASP A 86 -12.72 0.42 -3.65
N ALA A 87 -13.20 -0.71 -4.14
CA ALA A 87 -12.41 -1.60 -4.98
C ALA A 87 -12.01 -0.98 -6.33
N VAL A 88 -12.89 -0.20 -6.96
CA VAL A 88 -12.66 0.41 -8.28
C VAL A 88 -11.65 1.54 -8.18
N ARG A 89 -11.75 2.36 -7.14
CA ARG A 89 -10.81 3.46 -6.90
C ARG A 89 -9.44 2.94 -6.49
N ALA A 90 -9.39 1.89 -5.66
CA ALA A 90 -8.14 1.19 -5.33
C ALA A 90 -7.44 0.65 -6.60
N LEU A 91 -8.20 -0.01 -7.49
CA LEU A 91 -7.67 -0.52 -8.75
C LEU A 91 -7.14 0.61 -9.64
N THR A 92 -7.89 1.70 -9.76
CA THR A 92 -7.48 2.87 -10.55
C THR A 92 -6.16 3.44 -10.04
N ALA A 93 -6.05 3.65 -8.72
CA ALA A 93 -4.81 4.12 -8.09
C ALA A 93 -3.64 3.14 -8.31
N ALA A 94 -3.87 1.84 -8.14
CA ALA A 94 -2.86 0.81 -8.34
C ALA A 94 -2.35 0.75 -9.79
N GLN A 95 -3.23 0.84 -10.80
CA GLN A 95 -2.87 0.83 -12.21
C GLN A 95 -2.02 2.04 -12.63
N MET A 96 -2.18 3.18 -11.95
CA MET A 96 -1.36 4.36 -12.21
C MET A 96 0.11 4.14 -11.82
N VAL A 97 0.37 3.36 -10.77
CA VAL A 97 1.70 3.24 -10.14
C VAL A 97 2.37 1.88 -10.37
N CYS A 98 1.64 0.86 -10.80
CA CYS A 98 2.11 -0.54 -10.90
C CYS A 98 3.37 -0.74 -11.75
N LYS A 99 3.66 0.17 -12.68
CA LYS A 99 4.88 0.13 -13.50
C LYS A 99 6.11 0.60 -12.74
N ASP A 100 5.97 1.34 -11.66
CA ASP A 100 7.04 2.03 -10.95
C ASP A 100 7.32 1.47 -9.55
N VAL A 101 6.61 0.41 -9.16
CA VAL A 101 6.69 -0.21 -7.82
C VAL A 101 6.68 -1.74 -7.92
N ALA A 102 7.16 -2.40 -6.86
CA ALA A 102 7.31 -3.86 -6.83
C ALA A 102 6.02 -4.58 -6.39
N ALA A 103 5.20 -3.92 -5.57
CA ALA A 103 3.95 -4.45 -5.06
C ALA A 103 2.97 -3.33 -4.68
N ILE A 104 1.70 -3.70 -4.56
CA ILE A 104 0.61 -2.86 -4.03
C ILE A 104 0.18 -3.42 -2.67
N ASP A 105 -0.05 -2.54 -1.70
CA ASP A 105 -0.54 -2.93 -0.37
C ASP A 105 -1.80 -2.16 0.02
N ILE A 106 -2.74 -2.82 0.70
CA ILE A 106 -3.92 -2.16 1.27
C ILE A 106 -3.79 -1.99 2.79
N ASN A 107 -3.90 -0.75 3.25
CA ASN A 107 -3.94 -0.43 4.68
C ASN A 107 -5.31 -0.77 5.27
N MET A 108 -5.33 -1.74 6.18
CA MET A 108 -6.51 -2.16 6.96
C MET A 108 -6.27 -1.99 8.47
N GLY A 109 -5.25 -1.22 8.88
CA GLY A 109 -4.79 -1.17 10.25
C GLY A 109 -4.75 0.23 10.88
N CYS A 110 -4.88 1.31 10.11
CA CYS A 110 -4.77 2.68 10.63
C CYS A 110 -5.98 3.05 11.51
N PRO A 111 -5.79 3.37 12.81
CA PRO A 111 -6.89 3.75 13.71
C PRO A 111 -7.11 5.27 13.76
N LYS A 112 -6.39 6.07 12.97
CA LYS A 112 -6.50 7.53 13.01
C LYS A 112 -7.88 7.97 12.50
N SER A 113 -8.40 9.06 13.07
CA SER A 113 -9.75 9.56 12.80
C SER A 113 -10.03 9.76 11.31
N PHE A 114 -9.10 10.33 10.53
CA PHE A 114 -9.27 10.55 9.10
C PHE A 114 -9.47 9.25 8.31
N SER A 115 -8.83 8.16 8.74
CA SER A 115 -8.95 6.84 8.11
C SER A 115 -10.31 6.24 8.43
N ILE A 116 -10.71 6.28 9.71
CA ILE A 116 -11.99 5.76 10.18
C ILE A 116 -13.16 6.50 9.53
N SER A 117 -13.12 7.84 9.49
CA SER A 117 -14.17 8.65 8.87
C SER A 117 -14.30 8.41 7.37
N GLY A 118 -13.21 8.05 6.69
CA GLY A 118 -13.21 7.65 5.28
C GLY A 118 -13.60 6.18 5.04
N GLY A 119 -13.87 5.41 6.10
CA GLY A 119 -14.14 3.98 6.02
C GLY A 119 -12.94 3.11 5.68
N MET A 120 -11.72 3.62 5.82
CA MET A 120 -10.45 3.01 5.45
C MET A 120 -9.68 2.54 6.71
N GLY A 121 -8.56 1.83 6.53
CA GLY A 121 -7.71 1.41 7.64
C GLY A 121 -8.46 0.49 8.60
N ALA A 122 -8.39 0.74 9.91
CA ALA A 122 -9.01 -0.14 10.91
C ALA A 122 -10.55 -0.25 10.76
N ALA A 123 -11.20 0.72 10.12
CA ALA A 123 -12.65 0.65 9.83
C ALA A 123 -13.01 -0.44 8.80
N LEU A 124 -12.05 -0.88 7.98
CA LEU A 124 -12.27 -2.01 7.06
C LEU A 124 -12.40 -3.35 7.81
N LEU A 125 -11.78 -3.48 8.99
CA LEU A 125 -11.75 -4.74 9.75
C LEU A 125 -13.15 -5.20 10.20
N THR A 126 -14.11 -4.28 10.27
CA THR A 126 -15.53 -4.61 10.56
C THR A 126 -16.35 -4.90 9.30
N LYS A 127 -15.73 -4.87 8.11
CA LYS A 127 -16.37 -5.07 6.81
C LYS A 127 -15.64 -6.14 5.97
N PRO A 128 -15.66 -7.43 6.37
CA PRO A 128 -14.94 -8.50 5.68
C PRO A 128 -15.31 -8.65 4.19
N GLU A 129 -16.58 -8.42 3.83
CA GLU A 129 -17.03 -8.48 2.44
C GLU A 129 -16.39 -7.40 1.56
N LEU A 130 -16.21 -6.18 2.11
CA LEU A 130 -15.52 -5.10 1.41
C LEU A 130 -14.02 -5.38 1.28
N ILE A 131 -13.40 -5.96 2.30
CA ILE A 131 -12.00 -6.44 2.22
C ILE A 131 -11.87 -7.45 1.08
N HIS A 132 -12.77 -8.43 1.01
CA HIS A 132 -12.76 -9.45 -0.05
C HIS A 132 -12.93 -8.82 -1.43
N ASP A 133 -13.88 -7.89 -1.60
CA ASP A 133 -14.12 -7.19 -2.86
C ASP A 133 -12.90 -6.39 -3.34
N ILE A 134 -12.28 -5.60 -2.46
CA ILE A 134 -11.08 -4.82 -2.78
C ILE A 134 -9.93 -5.75 -3.20
N LEU A 135 -9.61 -6.76 -2.37
CA LEU A 135 -8.46 -7.62 -2.62
C LEU A 135 -8.64 -8.48 -3.88
N THR A 136 -9.82 -9.07 -4.08
CA THR A 136 -10.08 -9.88 -5.28
C THR A 136 -10.12 -9.05 -6.55
N THR A 137 -10.63 -7.81 -6.50
CA THR A 137 -10.59 -6.88 -7.63
C THR A 137 -9.14 -6.56 -8.03
N LEU A 138 -8.28 -6.24 -7.07
CA LEU A 138 -6.87 -5.98 -7.34
C LEU A 138 -6.16 -7.22 -7.88
N LYS A 139 -6.35 -8.38 -7.24
CA LYS A 139 -5.73 -9.65 -7.64
C LYS A 139 -6.13 -10.14 -9.02
N ARG A 140 -7.36 -9.85 -9.48
CA ARG A 140 -7.85 -10.23 -10.80
C ARG A 140 -7.31 -9.35 -11.93
N ASN A 141 -6.94 -8.11 -11.63
CA ASN A 141 -6.65 -7.09 -12.64
C ASN A 141 -5.19 -6.61 -12.65
N LEU A 142 -4.36 -7.10 -11.73
CA LEU A 142 -2.95 -6.71 -11.62
C LEU A 142 -2.05 -7.95 -11.65
N ASP A 143 -1.02 -7.90 -12.50
CA ASP A 143 0.10 -8.85 -12.45
C ASP A 143 1.04 -8.55 -11.26
N THR A 144 1.04 -7.29 -10.80
CA THR A 144 1.82 -6.83 -9.65
C THR A 144 1.32 -7.51 -8.36
N PRO A 145 2.22 -8.05 -7.50
CA PRO A 145 1.86 -8.62 -6.21
C PRO A 145 0.99 -7.67 -5.37
N VAL A 146 -0.02 -8.24 -4.70
CA VAL A 146 -0.91 -7.51 -3.79
C VAL A 146 -0.74 -8.07 -2.40
N THR A 147 -0.51 -7.19 -1.42
CA THR A 147 -0.47 -7.50 0.01
C THR A 147 -1.50 -6.66 0.77
N CYS A 148 -1.66 -6.95 2.05
CA CYS A 148 -2.36 -6.03 2.93
C CYS A 148 -1.77 -6.05 4.34
N LYS A 149 -2.09 -5.01 5.11
CA LYS A 149 -1.64 -4.84 6.48
C LYS A 149 -2.81 -4.64 7.45
N ILE A 150 -2.94 -5.53 8.43
CA ILE A 150 -4.01 -5.51 9.44
C ILE A 150 -3.49 -5.17 10.86
N ARG A 151 -4.44 -5.04 11.78
CA ARG A 151 -4.25 -5.07 13.23
C ARG A 151 -4.98 -6.28 13.83
N LEU A 152 -4.69 -6.60 15.08
CA LEU A 152 -5.44 -7.64 15.79
C LEU A 152 -6.89 -7.18 16.03
N LEU A 153 -7.82 -8.13 15.92
CA LEU A 153 -9.16 -7.96 16.45
C LEU A 153 -9.17 -8.25 17.96
N LYS A 154 -10.29 -7.92 18.63
CA LYS A 154 -10.44 -8.18 20.08
C LYS A 154 -10.28 -9.67 20.42
N SER A 155 -10.70 -10.55 19.51
CA SER A 155 -10.61 -12.01 19.64
C SER A 155 -9.52 -12.55 18.72
N SER A 156 -8.69 -13.46 19.25
CA SER A 156 -7.71 -14.20 18.45
C SER A 156 -8.39 -15.08 17.41
N GLN A 157 -9.53 -15.70 17.76
CA GLN A 157 -10.35 -16.49 16.85
C GLN A 157 -10.79 -15.66 15.65
N ASP A 158 -11.33 -14.46 15.91
CA ASP A 158 -11.83 -13.57 14.85
C ASP A 158 -10.68 -13.09 13.97
N THR A 159 -9.52 -12.81 14.57
CA THR A 159 -8.31 -12.42 13.82
C THR A 159 -7.86 -13.53 12.87
N VAL A 160 -7.83 -14.78 13.34
CA VAL A 160 -7.47 -15.95 12.52
C VAL A 160 -8.49 -16.17 11.40
N GLU A 161 -9.78 -16.02 11.69
CA GLU A 161 -10.83 -16.16 10.68
C GLU A 161 -10.72 -15.07 9.60
N LEU A 162 -10.49 -13.82 9.99
CA LEU A 162 -10.23 -12.74 9.05
C LEU A 162 -8.97 -13.01 8.20
N ALA A 163 -7.88 -13.47 8.81
CA ALA A 163 -6.66 -13.81 8.10
C ALA A 163 -6.87 -14.93 7.06
N ARG A 164 -7.63 -15.98 7.40
CA ARG A 164 -7.99 -17.05 6.45
C ARG A 164 -8.86 -16.54 5.30
N ARG A 165 -9.77 -15.60 5.55
CA ARG A 165 -10.58 -14.97 4.49
C ARG A 165 -9.71 -14.15 3.55
N ILE A 166 -8.78 -13.37 4.10
CA ILE A 166 -7.81 -12.59 3.33
C ILE A 166 -6.92 -13.53 2.49
N GLU A 167 -6.38 -14.59 3.08
CA GLU A 167 -5.54 -15.58 2.37
C GLU A 167 -6.25 -16.15 1.13
N LYS A 168 -7.55 -16.50 1.24
CA LYS A 168 -8.36 -17.02 0.13
C LYS A 168 -8.50 -16.05 -1.05
N THR A 169 -8.25 -14.76 -0.86
CA THR A 169 -8.25 -13.78 -1.97
C THR A 169 -7.00 -13.87 -2.85
N GLY A 170 -5.96 -14.58 -2.41
CA GLY A 170 -4.71 -14.80 -3.15
C GLY A 170 -3.69 -13.67 -2.99
N VAL A 171 -3.75 -12.91 -1.90
CA VAL A 171 -2.68 -11.95 -1.55
C VAL A 171 -1.34 -12.68 -1.38
N SER A 172 -0.26 -12.00 -1.76
CA SER A 172 1.10 -12.57 -1.71
C SER A 172 1.67 -12.62 -0.29
N ALA A 173 1.22 -11.73 0.59
CA ALA A 173 1.58 -11.71 2.00
C ALA A 173 0.56 -10.88 2.80
N LEU A 174 0.48 -11.16 4.11
CA LEU A 174 -0.32 -10.43 5.08
C LEU A 174 0.58 -9.92 6.21
N ALA A 175 0.69 -8.60 6.36
CA ALA A 175 1.39 -7.99 7.48
C ALA A 175 0.45 -7.82 8.69
N VAL A 176 0.88 -8.27 9.87
CA VAL A 176 0.08 -8.16 11.11
C VAL A 176 0.78 -7.24 12.10
N HIS A 177 0.16 -6.11 12.41
CA HIS A 177 0.53 -5.35 13.62
C HIS A 177 -0.14 -6.02 14.81
N GLY A 178 0.64 -6.65 15.68
CA GLY A 178 0.17 -7.39 16.88
C GLY A 178 -0.41 -6.52 18.00
N ARG A 179 -1.16 -5.47 17.67
CA ARG A 179 -1.89 -4.57 18.60
C ARG A 179 -3.24 -4.19 18.04
#